data_AF-A0A3D0ZJ57-F1
#
_entry.id   AF-A0A3D0ZJ57-F1
#
_cell.length_a   1.000
_cell.length_b   1.000
_cell.length_c   1.000
_cell.angle_alpha   90.00
_cell.angle_beta   90.00
_cell.angle_gamma   90.00
#
_symmetry.space_group_name_H-M   'P 1'
#
loop_
_entity.id
_entity.type
_entity.pdbx_description
1 polymer ?
#
loop_
_entity_poly.entity_id
_entity_poly.type
_entity_poly.pdbx_seq_one_letter_code
_entity_poly.pdbx_strand_id
1 'polypeptide(L)'
;MGREALAEAMIPVIGRLYRDNNVVTSIHGRSLINKSTMNILKAHRFARRMSKDELLLEETAPLLNILAGLELGAAAIDIARLNQKFKEEGGGATLEEFLRAELAEVVGKRGADDRTSTDVVLYGFGRIGRLLARLLIEKAGGGHGLRLRAIVVRRGSDKDLTKRASLLRRDSVHGSFEGTIRVDEAANTITANGVQVQVIYSDNPATIDYTAYGIKDA
;
A
#
# COMPACT_ATOMS: atom_id res chain seq x y z
N MET A 1 -15.02 -20.81 -12.44
CA MET A 1 -14.47 -19.51 -12.92
C MET A 1 -13.05 -19.73 -13.37
N GLY A 2 -12.56 -19.03 -14.40
CA GLY A 2 -11.14 -19.09 -14.77
C GLY A 2 -10.26 -18.44 -13.68
N ARG A 3 -8.99 -18.86 -13.57
CA ARG A 3 -8.01 -18.30 -12.61
C ARG A 3 -7.95 -16.76 -12.63
N GLU A 4 -8.07 -16.17 -13.82
CA GLU A 4 -8.04 -14.72 -14.00
C GLU A 4 -9.27 -14.02 -13.40
N ALA A 5 -10.47 -14.58 -13.62
CA ALA A 5 -11.70 -14.05 -13.04
C ALA A 5 -11.70 -14.12 -11.50
N LEU A 6 -11.12 -15.20 -10.93
CA LEU A 6 -10.99 -15.31 -9.48
C LEU A 6 -10.00 -14.27 -8.92
N ALA A 7 -8.86 -14.07 -9.59
CA ALA A 7 -7.89 -13.05 -9.23
C ALA A 7 -8.48 -11.63 -9.33
N GLU A 8 -9.29 -11.36 -10.35
CA GLU A 8 -9.99 -10.08 -10.52
C GLU A 8 -10.99 -9.84 -9.39
N ALA A 9 -11.76 -10.87 -9.01
CA ALA A 9 -12.71 -10.79 -7.90
C ALA A 9 -12.03 -10.55 -6.53
N MET A 10 -10.75 -10.90 -6.36
CA MET A 10 -10.00 -10.62 -5.13
C MET A 10 -9.64 -9.14 -4.97
N ILE A 11 -9.45 -8.40 -6.06
CA ILE A 11 -9.04 -6.99 -6.04
C ILE A 11 -9.98 -6.12 -5.18
N PRO A 12 -11.31 -6.13 -5.38
CA PRO A 12 -12.19 -5.30 -4.56
C PRO A 12 -12.20 -5.72 -3.08
N VAL A 13 -12.04 -7.02 -2.78
CA VAL A 13 -11.99 -7.54 -1.40
C VAL A 13 -10.74 -7.03 -0.68
N ILE A 14 -9.58 -7.15 -1.32
CA ILE A 14 -8.29 -6.63 -0.83
C ILE A 14 -8.39 -5.11 -0.63
N GLY A 15 -9.00 -4.40 -1.58
CA GLY A 15 -9.20 -2.96 -1.50
C GLY A 15 -10.07 -2.52 -0.33
N ARG A 16 -11.15 -3.26 -0.02
CA ARG A 16 -12.01 -2.99 1.15
C ARG A 16 -11.27 -3.26 2.46
N LEU A 17 -10.66 -4.44 2.60
CA LEU A 17 -9.84 -4.77 3.78
C LEU A 17 -8.80 -3.68 4.08
N TYR A 18 -8.16 -3.15 3.04
CA TYR A 18 -7.17 -2.10 3.21
C TYR A 18 -7.76 -0.74 3.59
N ARG A 19 -8.83 -0.28 2.92
CA ARG A 19 -9.40 1.06 3.15
C ARG A 19 -10.30 1.15 4.39
N ASP A 20 -11.04 0.08 4.67
CA ASP A 20 -12.10 0.08 5.68
C ASP A 20 -11.58 -0.49 7.02
N ASN A 21 -10.58 -1.38 6.97
CA ASN A 21 -10.05 -2.07 8.15
C ASN A 21 -8.55 -1.84 8.37
N ASN A 22 -7.85 -1.11 7.49
CA ASN A 22 -6.40 -0.92 7.54
C ASN A 22 -5.62 -2.24 7.56
N VAL A 23 -6.18 -3.26 6.90
CA VAL A 23 -5.58 -4.59 6.79
C VAL A 23 -4.69 -4.65 5.57
N VAL A 24 -3.40 -4.88 5.81
CA VAL A 24 -2.41 -5.12 4.76
C VAL A 24 -2.32 -6.60 4.48
N THR A 25 -2.80 -7.03 3.31
CA THR A 25 -2.73 -8.44 2.89
C THR A 25 -1.46 -8.72 2.07
N SER A 26 -0.80 -9.85 2.35
CA SER A 26 0.41 -10.28 1.65
C SER A 26 0.45 -11.78 1.35
N ILE A 27 1.27 -12.17 0.37
CA ILE A 27 1.69 -13.55 0.13
C ILE A 27 3.20 -13.62 0.35
N HIS A 28 3.61 -14.30 1.41
CA HIS A 28 5.00 -14.38 1.85
C HIS A 28 5.73 -13.02 1.84
N GLY A 29 5.12 -12.03 2.48
CA GLY A 29 5.63 -10.66 2.60
C GLY A 29 5.49 -9.79 1.34
N ARG A 30 4.98 -10.32 0.22
CA ARG A 30 4.64 -9.52 -0.96
C ARG A 30 3.23 -8.96 -0.81
N SER A 31 3.13 -7.65 -0.64
CA SER A 31 1.84 -6.96 -0.55
C SER A 31 0.98 -7.19 -1.78
N LEU A 32 -0.32 -7.43 -1.54
CA LEU A 32 -1.36 -7.55 -2.56
C LEU A 32 -2.13 -6.26 -2.81
N ILE A 33 -1.87 -5.21 -2.01
CA ILE A 33 -2.52 -3.91 -2.15
C ILE A 33 -2.13 -3.27 -3.48
N ASN A 34 -3.10 -2.64 -4.14
CA ASN A 34 -2.92 -1.90 -5.40
C ASN A 34 -2.27 -2.75 -6.51
N LYS A 35 -2.46 -4.07 -6.48
CA LYS A 35 -1.94 -4.98 -7.51
C LYS A 35 -3.00 -5.26 -8.58
N SER A 36 -2.54 -5.35 -9.82
CA SER A 36 -3.34 -5.84 -10.94
C SER A 36 -3.58 -7.35 -10.82
N THR A 37 -4.58 -7.85 -11.55
CA THR A 37 -4.90 -9.28 -11.69
C THR A 37 -3.66 -10.12 -11.99
N MET A 38 -2.84 -9.67 -12.95
CA MET A 38 -1.60 -10.35 -13.32
C MET A 38 -0.56 -10.38 -12.19
N ASN A 39 -0.48 -9.33 -11.37
CA ASN A 39 0.44 -9.29 -10.22
C ASN A 39 -0.04 -10.19 -9.08
N ILE A 40 -1.36 -10.30 -8.86
CA ILE A 40 -1.94 -11.26 -7.91
C ILE A 40 -1.64 -12.70 -8.35
N LEU A 41 -1.85 -13.03 -9.63
CA LEU A 41 -1.52 -14.34 -10.19
C LEU A 41 -0.02 -14.68 -10.04
N LYS A 42 0.86 -13.70 -10.32
CA LYS A 42 2.30 -13.86 -10.14
C LYS A 42 2.67 -14.07 -8.67
N ALA A 43 2.00 -13.41 -7.73
CA ALA A 43 2.25 -13.59 -6.29
C ALA A 43 1.91 -15.02 -5.83
N HIS A 44 0.76 -15.54 -6.23
CA HIS A 44 0.36 -16.94 -5.98
C HIS A 44 1.35 -17.94 -6.59
N ARG A 45 1.74 -17.72 -7.85
CA ARG A 45 2.73 -18.56 -8.52
C ARG A 45 4.10 -18.50 -7.86
N PHE A 46 4.47 -17.37 -7.25
CA PHE A 46 5.74 -17.21 -6.56
C PHE A 46 5.82 -18.01 -5.27
N ALA A 47 4.68 -18.29 -4.61
CA ALA A 47 4.62 -19.08 -3.39
C ALA A 47 5.31 -20.45 -3.51
N ARG A 48 5.28 -21.06 -4.70
CA ARG A 48 6.00 -22.33 -5.02
C ARG A 48 7.53 -22.29 -4.81
N ARG A 49 8.12 -21.11 -4.64
CA ARG A 49 9.55 -20.97 -4.31
C ARG A 49 9.82 -21.09 -2.81
N MET A 50 8.78 -20.95 -1.99
CA MET A 50 8.85 -20.95 -0.53
C MET A 50 8.13 -22.18 0.06
N SER A 51 7.04 -22.61 -0.56
CA SER A 51 6.38 -23.91 -0.36
C SER A 51 6.64 -24.83 -1.56
N LYS A 52 6.55 -26.15 -1.39
CA LYS A 52 6.70 -27.10 -2.51
C LYS A 52 5.59 -26.95 -3.57
N ASP A 53 4.42 -26.46 -3.15
CA ASP A 53 3.24 -26.34 -3.99
C ASP A 53 2.90 -24.88 -4.34
N GLU A 54 2.21 -24.69 -5.46
CA GLU A 54 1.61 -23.41 -5.86
C GLU A 54 0.42 -23.09 -4.94
N LEU A 55 0.35 -21.85 -4.43
CA LEU A 55 -0.78 -21.40 -3.65
C LEU A 55 -1.98 -21.18 -4.58
N LEU A 56 -3.04 -21.98 -4.39
CA LEU A 56 -4.23 -21.93 -5.23
C LEU A 56 -5.10 -20.73 -4.88
N LEU A 57 -5.66 -20.07 -5.90
CA LEU A 57 -6.54 -18.92 -5.67
C LEU A 57 -7.87 -19.36 -5.04
N GLU A 58 -8.28 -20.59 -5.33
CA GLU A 58 -9.45 -21.26 -4.79
C GLU A 58 -9.38 -21.44 -3.27
N GLU A 59 -8.17 -21.42 -2.70
CA GLU A 59 -7.94 -21.52 -1.26
C GLU A 59 -7.88 -20.14 -0.60
N THR A 60 -7.28 -19.16 -1.28
CA THR A 60 -7.06 -17.82 -0.72
C THR A 60 -8.24 -16.87 -0.91
N ALA A 61 -9.04 -17.04 -1.97
CA ALA A 61 -10.20 -16.20 -2.22
C ALA A 61 -11.30 -16.37 -1.14
N PRO A 62 -11.68 -17.59 -0.70
CA PRO A 62 -12.60 -17.76 0.43
C PRO A 62 -12.07 -17.13 1.72
N LEU A 63 -10.77 -17.31 1.99
CA LEU A 63 -10.11 -16.71 3.16
C LEU A 63 -10.27 -15.19 3.14
N LEU A 64 -9.94 -14.52 2.03
CA LEU A 64 -10.10 -13.06 1.91
C LEU A 64 -11.55 -12.60 2.09
N ASN A 65 -12.51 -13.34 1.54
CA ASN A 65 -13.93 -13.01 1.67
C ASN A 65 -14.40 -13.09 3.13
N ILE A 66 -13.97 -14.13 3.87
CA ILE A 66 -14.31 -14.25 5.28
C ILE A 66 -13.65 -13.12 6.07
N LEU A 67 -12.35 -12.84 5.87
CA LEU A 67 -11.66 -11.74 6.54
C LEU A 67 -12.40 -10.40 6.37
N ALA A 68 -12.92 -10.14 5.16
CA ALA A 68 -13.67 -8.92 4.89
C ALA A 68 -15.00 -8.82 5.66
N GLY A 69 -15.55 -9.93 6.14
CA GLY A 69 -16.75 -9.98 6.99
C GLY A 69 -16.46 -9.93 8.50
N LEU A 70 -15.20 -10.02 8.93
CA LEU A 70 -14.84 -10.07 10.35
C LEU A 70 -14.68 -8.70 11.03
N GLU A 71 -14.89 -7.61 10.28
CA GLU A 71 -14.75 -6.23 10.79
C GLU A 71 -13.41 -6.02 11.52
N LEU A 72 -12.31 -6.47 10.92
CA LEU A 72 -10.99 -6.47 11.53
C LEU A 72 -10.50 -5.07 11.92
N GLY A 73 -9.70 -4.97 12.97
CA GLY A 73 -8.83 -3.83 13.27
C GLY A 73 -7.60 -3.81 12.36
N ALA A 74 -6.76 -2.79 12.52
CA ALA A 74 -5.55 -2.65 11.72
C ALA A 74 -4.59 -3.84 11.95
N ALA A 75 -4.17 -4.50 10.86
CA ALA A 75 -3.32 -5.68 10.92
C ALA A 75 -2.52 -5.90 9.63
N ALA A 76 -1.41 -6.62 9.74
CA ALA A 76 -0.71 -7.19 8.59
C ALA A 76 -0.98 -8.69 8.53
N ILE A 77 -1.66 -9.15 7.48
CA ILE A 77 -2.10 -10.54 7.35
C ILE A 77 -1.44 -11.17 6.13
N ASP A 78 -0.61 -12.18 6.39
CA ASP A 78 -0.07 -13.02 5.33
C ASP A 78 -1.02 -14.18 5.04
N ILE A 79 -1.73 -14.10 3.91
CA ILE A 79 -2.80 -15.06 3.57
C ILE A 79 -2.24 -16.44 3.22
N ALA A 80 -0.98 -16.51 2.78
CA ALA A 80 -0.33 -17.79 2.49
C ALA A 80 -0.01 -18.53 3.79
N ARG A 81 0.55 -17.81 4.77
CA ARG A 81 0.82 -18.36 6.11
C ARG A 81 -0.47 -18.78 6.80
N LEU A 82 -1.53 -17.98 6.71
CA LEU A 82 -2.81 -18.26 7.34
C LEU A 82 -3.50 -19.48 6.72
N ASN A 83 -3.46 -19.61 5.39
CA ASN A 83 -3.95 -20.79 4.69
C ASN A 83 -3.17 -22.06 5.07
N GLN A 84 -1.83 -21.96 5.17
CA GLN A 84 -1.00 -23.08 5.60
C GLN A 84 -1.33 -23.51 7.04
N LYS A 85 -1.44 -22.55 7.96
CA LYS A 85 -1.79 -22.83 9.35
C LYS A 85 -3.16 -23.52 9.48
N PHE A 86 -4.15 -23.07 8.71
CA PHE A 86 -5.46 -23.74 8.67
C PHE A 86 -5.37 -25.19 8.17
N LYS A 87 -4.53 -25.48 7.17
CA LYS A 87 -4.33 -26.86 6.69
C LYS A 87 -3.66 -27.78 7.71
N GLU A 88 -2.72 -27.24 8.49
CA GLU A 88 -1.95 -27.99 9.48
C GLU A 88 -2.72 -28.17 10.80
N GLU A 89 -3.45 -27.14 11.23
CA GLU A 89 -4.02 -27.03 12.58
C GLU A 89 -5.55 -26.91 12.60
N GLY A 90 -6.22 -26.85 11.44
CA GLY A 90 -7.65 -26.58 11.34
C GLY A 90 -8.54 -27.61 12.04
N GLY A 91 -8.06 -28.84 12.23
CA GLY A 91 -8.64 -29.78 13.21
C GLY A 91 -10.13 -30.12 13.02
N GLY A 92 -10.68 -29.93 11.81
CA GLY A 92 -12.11 -30.12 11.51
C GLY A 92 -13.00 -28.89 11.73
N ALA A 93 -12.45 -27.77 12.22
CA ALA A 93 -13.15 -26.50 12.28
C ALA A 93 -13.40 -25.94 10.87
N THR A 94 -14.46 -25.15 10.73
CA THR A 94 -14.67 -24.36 9.52
C THR A 94 -13.58 -23.29 9.40
N LEU A 95 -13.33 -22.82 8.17
CA LEU A 95 -12.37 -21.76 7.92
C LEU A 95 -12.71 -20.48 8.70
N GLU A 96 -14.00 -20.14 8.86
CA GLU A 96 -14.40 -18.96 9.62
C GLU A 96 -14.11 -19.10 11.11
N GLU A 97 -14.42 -20.25 11.73
CA GLU A 97 -14.13 -20.50 13.15
C GLU A 97 -12.63 -20.39 13.44
N PHE A 98 -11.80 -20.98 12.58
CA PHE A 98 -10.35 -20.86 12.67
C PHE A 98 -9.88 -19.40 12.58
N LEU A 99 -10.35 -18.65 11.58
CA LEU A 99 -9.95 -17.26 11.39
C LEU A 99 -10.38 -16.36 12.56
N ARG A 100 -11.58 -16.58 13.13
CA ARG A 100 -12.05 -15.86 14.31
C ARG A 100 -11.20 -16.15 15.54
N ALA A 101 -10.78 -17.40 15.74
CA ALA A 101 -9.91 -17.78 16.84
C ALA A 101 -8.50 -17.20 16.66
N GLU A 102 -7.91 -17.35 15.47
CA GLU A 102 -6.55 -16.91 15.17
C GLU A 102 -6.40 -15.38 15.21
N LEU A 103 -7.45 -14.65 14.80
CA LEU A 103 -7.45 -13.19 14.72
C LEU A 103 -8.26 -12.53 15.85
N ALA A 104 -8.55 -13.25 16.93
CA ALA A 104 -9.44 -12.81 18.01
C ALA A 104 -9.08 -11.41 18.57
N GLU A 105 -7.78 -11.07 18.61
CA GLU A 105 -7.32 -9.76 19.08
C GLU A 105 -7.70 -8.59 18.17
N VAL A 106 -8.01 -8.84 16.89
CA VAL A 106 -8.33 -7.79 15.91
C VAL A 106 -9.75 -7.87 15.38
N VAL A 107 -10.48 -8.99 15.56
CA VAL A 107 -11.88 -9.13 15.12
C VAL A 107 -12.78 -8.09 15.79
N GLY A 108 -13.72 -7.52 15.02
CA GLY A 108 -14.71 -6.56 15.52
C GLY A 108 -14.18 -5.17 15.86
N LYS A 109 -12.91 -4.88 15.56
CA LYS A 109 -12.28 -3.58 15.86
C LYS A 109 -12.47 -2.53 14.76
N ARG A 110 -13.03 -2.86 13.60
CA ARG A 110 -13.43 -1.91 12.53
C ARG A 110 -12.36 -0.90 12.15
N GLY A 111 -11.15 -1.39 11.90
CA GLY A 111 -10.01 -0.56 11.52
C GLY A 111 -9.40 0.25 12.66
N ALA A 112 -9.87 0.08 13.90
CA ALA A 112 -9.27 0.73 15.06
C ALA A 112 -7.77 0.45 15.10
N ASP A 113 -7.02 1.54 15.12
CA ASP A 113 -5.58 1.61 15.26
C ASP A 113 -5.32 2.80 16.18
N ASP A 114 -4.74 2.57 17.34
CA ASP A 114 -4.41 3.65 18.28
C ASP A 114 -3.29 4.56 17.73
N ARG A 115 -2.66 4.16 16.63
CA ARG A 115 -1.59 4.91 15.97
C ARG A 115 -2.15 6.00 15.07
N THR A 116 -1.72 7.24 15.30
CA THR A 116 -2.00 8.37 14.42
C THR A 116 -1.18 8.29 13.13
N SER A 117 -1.60 9.04 12.11
CA SER A 117 -0.76 9.25 10.93
C SER A 117 0.32 10.28 11.22
N THR A 118 1.50 10.10 10.62
CA THR A 118 2.63 11.02 10.72
C THR A 118 2.87 11.62 9.34
N ASP A 119 2.89 12.94 9.26
CA ASP A 119 3.25 13.61 8.02
C ASP A 119 4.75 13.41 7.75
N VAL A 120 5.10 13.26 6.48
CA VAL A 120 6.48 13.08 6.05
C VAL A 120 6.82 14.13 5.02
N VAL A 121 7.93 14.82 5.27
CA VAL A 121 8.58 15.73 4.34
C VAL A 121 9.90 15.13 3.88
N LEU A 122 10.09 14.97 2.57
CA LEU A 122 11.36 14.47 2.03
C LEU A 122 12.26 15.62 1.62
N TYR A 123 13.43 15.71 2.25
CA TYR A 123 14.48 16.65 1.88
C TYR A 123 15.29 16.10 0.71
N GLY A 124 15.03 16.66 -0.47
CA GLY A 124 15.62 16.26 -1.73
C GLY A 124 14.78 15.22 -2.48
N PHE A 125 14.79 15.34 -3.81
CA PHE A 125 14.05 14.47 -4.72
C PHE A 125 14.96 13.82 -5.77
N GLY A 126 16.13 13.38 -5.30
CA GLY A 126 17.08 12.56 -6.05
C GLY A 126 16.61 11.10 -6.15
N ARG A 127 17.54 10.17 -6.36
CA ARG A 127 17.20 8.75 -6.55
C ARG A 127 16.50 8.13 -5.33
N ILE A 128 17.07 8.30 -4.14
CA ILE A 128 16.51 7.76 -2.89
C ILE A 128 15.17 8.44 -2.56
N GLY A 129 15.12 9.76 -2.62
CA GLY A 129 13.88 10.52 -2.35
C GLY A 129 12.73 10.11 -3.26
N ARG A 130 12.98 9.88 -4.55
CA ARG A 130 11.95 9.37 -5.47
C ARG A 130 11.52 7.95 -5.13
N LEU A 131 12.44 7.06 -4.78
CA LEU A 131 12.11 5.69 -4.40
C LEU A 131 11.26 5.66 -3.12
N LEU A 132 11.64 6.44 -2.10
CA LEU A 132 10.86 6.61 -0.88
C LEU A 132 9.49 7.20 -1.18
N ALA A 133 9.41 8.23 -2.03
CA ALA A 133 8.13 8.79 -2.41
C ALA A 133 7.22 7.76 -3.10
N ARG A 134 7.76 6.95 -4.02
CA ARG A 134 7.00 5.86 -4.64
C ARG A 134 6.45 4.88 -3.61
N LEU A 135 7.27 4.47 -2.64
CA LEU A 135 6.86 3.54 -1.58
C LEU A 135 5.79 4.14 -0.66
N LEU A 136 5.93 5.40 -0.28
CA LEU A 136 4.96 6.11 0.55
C LEU A 136 3.63 6.29 -0.18
N ILE A 137 3.66 6.62 -1.48
CA ILE A 137 2.46 6.75 -2.31
C ILE A 137 1.77 5.39 -2.52
N GLU A 138 2.52 4.31 -2.79
CA GLU A 138 1.96 2.96 -2.95
C GLU A 138 1.25 2.48 -1.67
N LYS A 139 1.77 2.90 -0.52
CA LYS A 139 1.23 2.59 0.82
C LYS A 139 0.26 3.66 1.35
N ALA A 140 -0.13 4.65 0.55
CA ALA A 140 -1.15 5.59 0.96
C ALA A 140 -2.53 4.96 0.72
N GLY A 141 -3.35 4.81 1.77
CA GLY A 141 -4.75 4.38 1.61
C GLY A 141 -5.42 3.76 2.84
N GLY A 142 -4.68 3.29 3.84
CA GLY A 142 -5.22 2.78 5.10
C GLY A 142 -5.35 3.83 6.20
N GLY A 143 -5.58 5.11 5.86
CA GLY A 143 -5.83 6.21 6.83
C GLY A 143 -4.75 6.55 7.87
N HIS A 144 -3.76 5.69 8.07
CA HIS A 144 -2.82 5.67 9.19
C HIS A 144 -1.39 5.39 8.69
N GLY A 145 -0.40 5.73 9.50
CA GLY A 145 1.02 5.62 9.16
C GLY A 145 1.61 6.85 8.45
N LEU A 146 2.66 6.64 7.67
CA LEU A 146 3.45 7.71 7.07
C LEU A 146 2.75 8.31 5.84
N ARG A 147 2.45 9.61 5.88
CA ARG A 147 1.81 10.34 4.78
C ARG A 147 2.81 11.27 4.14
N LEU A 148 3.19 11.00 2.89
CA LEU A 148 4.02 11.96 2.15
C LEU A 148 3.21 13.23 1.87
N ARG A 149 3.60 14.34 2.49
CA ARG A 149 2.93 15.64 2.32
C ARG A 149 3.71 16.61 1.47
N ALA A 150 5.04 16.60 1.57
CA ALA A 150 5.88 17.50 0.80
C ALA A 150 7.22 16.89 0.41
N ILE A 151 7.80 17.48 -0.63
CA ILE A 151 9.20 17.34 -0.97
C ILE A 151 9.84 18.72 -0.97
N VAL A 152 10.99 18.86 -0.31
CA VAL A 152 11.76 20.10 -0.29
C VAL A 152 12.93 19.95 -1.25
N VAL A 153 13.04 20.89 -2.18
CA VAL A 153 14.03 20.80 -3.25
C VAL A 153 14.62 22.18 -3.55
N ARG A 154 15.85 22.21 -4.06
CA ARG A 154 16.41 23.44 -4.61
C ARG A 154 15.80 23.74 -5.96
N ARG A 155 15.60 25.02 -6.25
CA ARG A 155 15.05 25.46 -7.53
C ARG A 155 16.04 25.12 -8.65
N GLY A 156 15.55 24.38 -9.64
CA GLY A 156 16.28 24.04 -10.86
C GLY A 156 15.96 25.04 -11.97
N SER A 157 15.75 24.51 -13.18
CA SER A 157 15.38 25.28 -14.38
C SER A 157 13.89 25.64 -14.41
N ASP A 158 13.47 26.45 -15.40
CA ASP A 158 12.09 26.96 -15.58
C ASP A 158 10.98 25.90 -15.80
N LYS A 159 11.30 24.61 -15.69
CA LYS A 159 10.36 23.47 -15.78
C LYS A 159 10.67 22.38 -14.76
N ASP A 160 11.24 22.75 -13.62
CA ASP A 160 11.74 21.82 -12.61
C ASP A 160 10.64 20.88 -12.07
N LEU A 161 9.43 21.41 -11.82
CA LEU A 161 8.28 20.62 -11.34
C LEU A 161 7.90 19.50 -12.32
N THR A 162 7.71 19.86 -13.59
CA THR A 162 7.39 18.91 -14.67
C THR A 162 8.51 17.88 -14.86
N LYS A 163 9.78 18.29 -14.74
CA LYS A 163 10.93 17.38 -14.78
C LYS A 163 10.89 16.37 -13.61
N ARG A 164 10.59 16.81 -12.39
CA ARG A 164 10.46 15.93 -11.21
C ARG A 164 9.32 14.93 -11.38
N ALA A 165 8.16 15.37 -11.87
CA ALA A 165 7.05 14.49 -12.18
C ALA A 165 7.43 13.43 -13.24
N SER A 166 8.19 13.81 -14.28
CA SER A 166 8.69 12.86 -15.27
C SER A 166 9.67 11.84 -14.68
N LEU A 167 10.56 12.27 -13.78
CA LEU A 167 11.50 11.38 -13.08
C LEU A 167 10.80 10.45 -12.07
N LEU A 168 9.68 10.90 -11.50
CA LEU A 168 8.82 10.04 -10.70
C LEU A 168 8.11 9.02 -11.59
N ARG A 169 7.68 9.41 -12.79
CA ARG A 169 6.97 8.54 -13.75
C ARG A 169 7.85 7.44 -14.33
N ARG A 170 9.11 7.72 -14.66
CA ARG A 170 10.05 6.75 -15.22
C ARG A 170 11.36 6.75 -14.44
N ASP A 171 11.67 5.60 -13.86
CA ASP A 171 12.97 5.34 -13.24
C ASP A 171 13.67 4.24 -14.05
N SER A 172 14.96 4.43 -14.34
CA SER A 172 15.72 3.50 -15.18
C SER A 172 15.96 2.15 -14.52
N VAL A 173 15.92 2.08 -13.18
CA VAL A 173 16.16 0.84 -12.43
C VAL A 173 14.86 0.27 -11.87
N HIS A 174 13.94 1.12 -11.42
CA HIS A 174 12.68 0.70 -10.82
C HIS A 174 11.49 0.73 -11.79
N GLY A 175 11.72 1.05 -13.07
CA GLY A 175 10.70 1.04 -14.11
C GLY A 175 9.68 2.17 -14.00
N SER A 176 8.54 1.97 -14.67
CA SER A 176 7.39 2.88 -14.65
C SER A 176 6.80 2.99 -13.24
N PHE A 177 6.27 4.18 -12.95
CA PHE A 177 5.34 4.34 -11.84
C PHE A 177 3.99 3.75 -12.22
N GLU A 178 3.46 2.87 -11.38
CA GLU A 178 2.18 2.22 -11.59
C GLU A 178 1.04 3.14 -11.15
N GLY A 179 0.45 3.84 -12.12
CA GLY A 179 -0.74 4.66 -11.94
C GLY A 179 -0.65 6.04 -12.56
N THR A 180 -1.26 7.04 -11.92
CA THR A 180 -1.42 8.39 -12.47
C THR A 180 -0.52 9.39 -11.77
N ILE A 181 0.00 10.35 -12.54
CA ILE A 181 0.76 11.50 -12.03
C ILE A 181 0.25 12.74 -12.75
N ARG A 182 -0.26 13.71 -11.98
CA ARG A 182 -0.72 15.03 -12.43
C ARG A 182 0.15 16.11 -11.79
N VAL A 183 0.38 17.19 -12.52
CA VAL A 183 1.15 18.35 -12.07
C VAL A 183 0.21 19.55 -12.03
N ASP A 184 0.27 20.31 -10.95
CA ASP A 184 -0.34 21.64 -10.85
C ASP A 184 0.78 22.66 -10.65
N GLU A 185 1.08 23.41 -11.72
CA GLU A 185 2.15 24.42 -11.69
C GLU A 185 1.75 25.66 -10.87
N ALA A 186 0.46 25.99 -10.79
CA ALA A 186 -0.02 27.14 -10.02
C ALA A 186 0.08 26.87 -8.52
N ALA A 187 -0.30 25.67 -8.07
CA ALA A 187 -0.21 25.25 -6.68
C ALA A 187 1.16 24.66 -6.28
N ASN A 188 2.07 24.46 -7.25
CA ASN A 188 3.34 23.74 -7.06
C ASN A 188 3.16 22.34 -6.45
N THR A 189 2.22 21.55 -6.98
CA THR A 189 1.95 20.20 -6.47
C THR A 189 2.14 19.10 -7.52
N ILE A 190 2.51 17.91 -7.05
CA ILE A 190 2.47 16.67 -7.81
C ILE A 190 1.43 15.77 -7.15
N THR A 191 0.40 15.40 -7.89
CA THR A 191 -0.60 14.43 -7.41
C THR A 191 -0.35 13.07 -8.05
N ALA A 192 -0.01 12.07 -7.23
CA ALA A 192 0.28 10.71 -7.67
C ALA A 192 -0.66 9.71 -7.00
N ASN A 193 -1.45 8.96 -7.79
CA ASN A 193 -2.47 8.03 -7.28
C ASN A 193 -3.41 8.64 -6.22
N GLY A 194 -3.78 9.91 -6.38
CA GLY A 194 -4.62 10.66 -5.43
C GLY A 194 -3.87 11.27 -4.24
N VAL A 195 -2.60 10.92 -4.03
CA VAL A 195 -1.74 11.55 -3.02
C VAL A 195 -1.20 12.86 -3.57
N GLN A 196 -1.66 13.99 -3.01
CA GLN A 196 -1.12 15.30 -3.33
C GLN A 196 0.16 15.55 -2.53
N VAL A 197 1.25 15.87 -3.23
CA VAL A 197 2.56 16.17 -2.66
C VAL A 197 2.93 17.60 -3.00
N GLN A 198 3.11 18.43 -1.97
CA GLN A 198 3.58 19.80 -2.12
C GLN A 198 5.06 19.82 -2.51
N VAL A 199 5.42 20.57 -3.56
CA VAL A 199 6.82 20.82 -3.90
C VAL A 199 7.20 22.18 -3.34
N ILE A 200 8.11 22.16 -2.36
CA ILE A 200 8.57 23.37 -1.66
C ILE A 200 9.99 23.66 -2.13
N TYR A 201 10.19 24.86 -2.64
CA TYR A 201 11.50 25.32 -3.09
C TYR A 201 12.22 26.06 -1.97
N SER A 202 13.34 25.53 -1.49
CA SER A 202 14.18 26.20 -0.49
C SER A 202 15.63 25.74 -0.55
N ASP A 203 16.54 26.68 -0.28
CA ASP A 203 17.96 26.40 -0.07
C ASP A 203 18.29 26.08 1.40
N ASN A 204 17.44 26.51 2.33
CA ASN A 204 17.53 26.20 3.75
C ASN A 204 16.19 25.61 4.23
N PRO A 205 16.09 24.28 4.35
CA PRO A 205 14.83 23.65 4.73
C PRO A 205 14.37 23.95 6.16
N ALA A 206 15.27 24.40 7.04
CA ALA A 206 14.94 24.77 8.42
C ALA A 206 14.16 26.09 8.53
N THR A 207 14.11 26.90 7.46
CA THR A 207 13.39 28.18 7.45
C THR A 207 11.98 28.07 6.86
N ILE A 208 11.54 26.87 6.49
CA ILE A 208 10.22 26.65 5.90
C ILE A 208 9.18 26.57 7.01
N ASP A 209 8.11 27.36 6.90
CA ASP A 209 6.90 27.17 7.69
C ASP A 209 6.02 26.09 7.05
N TYR A 210 6.11 24.87 7.57
CA TYR A 210 5.32 23.73 7.11
C TYR A 210 3.83 23.84 7.46
N THR A 211 3.48 24.64 8.47
CA THR A 211 2.09 24.80 8.92
C THR A 211 1.25 25.53 7.87
N ALA A 212 1.88 26.43 7.09
CA ALA A 212 1.27 27.10 5.94
C ALA A 212 0.79 26.12 4.85
N TYR A 213 1.36 24.91 4.80
CA TYR A 213 0.97 23.84 3.89
C TYR A 213 0.06 22.79 4.54
N GLY A 214 -0.43 23.05 5.76
CA GLY A 214 -1.26 22.12 6.51
C GLY A 214 -0.51 20.85 6.93
N ILE A 215 0.81 20.95 7.09
CA ILE A 215 1.69 19.88 7.54
C ILE A 215 2.01 20.12 9.02
N LYS A 216 1.76 19.12 9.85
CA LYS A 216 2.00 19.18 11.30
C LYS A 216 2.76 17.93 11.74
N ASP A 217 3.69 18.11 12.68
CA ASP A 217 4.48 17.02 13.28
C ASP A 217 5.15 16.11 12.23
N ALA A 218 6.00 16.72 11.39
CA ALA A 218 6.67 16.09 10.25
C ALA A 218 8.20 16.18 10.28
#